data_AF-D2H8Y7-F1
#
_entry.id   AF-D2H8Y7-F1
#
_cell.length_a   1.000
_cell.length_b   1.000
_cell.length_c   1.000
_cell.angle_alpha   90.00
_cell.angle_beta   90.00
_cell.angle_gamma   90.00
#
_symmetry.space_group_name_H-M   'P 1'
#
loop_
_entity.id
_entity.type
_entity.pdbx_description
1 polymer ?
#
loop_
_entity_poly.entity_id
_entity_poly.type
_entity_poly.pdbx_seq_one_letter_code
_entity_poly.pdbx_strand_id
1 'polypeptide(L)'
;SMVSVKITNPQLLELGLVQSPDGHHLYATIPLGITLNVNTPLAGRLLKLAVKLNITAEILAVKNEQGKIHLVLGDCTHSPGRLQISLLNG
;
A
#
# COMPACT_ATOMS: atom_id res chain seq x y z
N SER A 1 -9.98 23.92 -7.62
CA SER A 1 -10.52 23.68 -6.28
C SER A 1 -11.31 22.38 -6.28
N MET A 2 -11.22 21.57 -5.22
CA MET A 2 -11.85 20.26 -5.09
C MET A 2 -12.88 20.32 -3.97
N VAL A 3 -14.09 19.80 -4.19
CA VAL A 3 -15.18 19.85 -3.20
C VAL A 3 -15.13 18.66 -2.26
N SER A 4 -14.90 17.46 -2.81
CA SER A 4 -14.81 16.24 -2.02
C SER A 4 -14.03 15.14 -2.72
N VAL A 5 -13.49 14.22 -1.93
CA VAL A 5 -12.88 12.95 -2.38
C VAL A 5 -13.58 11.82 -1.67
N LYS A 6 -14.08 10.85 -2.43
CA LYS A 6 -14.61 9.60 -1.90
C LYS A 6 -13.74 8.43 -2.34
N ILE A 7 -13.18 7.71 -1.38
CA ILE A 7 -12.42 6.48 -1.62
C ILE A 7 -13.41 5.32 -1.73
N THR A 8 -13.25 4.50 -2.77
CA THR A 8 -14.11 3.35 -3.05
C THR A 8 -13.29 2.19 -3.59
N ASN A 9 -13.91 1.01 -3.65
CA ASN A 9 -13.35 -0.20 -4.24
C ASN A 9 -11.94 -0.52 -3.71
N PRO A 10 -11.76 -0.63 -2.37
CA PRO A 10 -10.49 -1.06 -1.83
C PRO A 10 -10.21 -2.51 -2.26
N GLN A 11 -8.99 -2.75 -2.70
CA GLN A 11 -8.52 -4.06 -3.13
C GLN A 11 -7.18 -4.35 -2.48
N LEU A 12 -7.09 -5.54 -1.91
CA LEU A 12 -5.83 -6.15 -1.51
C LEU A 12 -5.50 -7.20 -2.57
N LEU A 13 -4.37 -7.03 -3.25
CA LEU A 13 -3.87 -8.01 -4.21
C LEU A 13 -3.03 -9.07 -3.47
N GLU A 14 -2.58 -10.08 -4.21
CA GLU A 14 -1.75 -11.14 -3.68
C GLU A 14 -0.47 -10.59 -3.03
N LEU A 15 -0.19 -11.05 -1.81
CA LEU A 15 0.98 -10.62 -1.05
C LEU A 15 2.25 -11.24 -1.64
N GLY A 16 3.29 -10.42 -1.78
CA GLY A 16 4.62 -10.91 -2.10
C GLY A 16 5.41 -11.17 -0.82
N LEU A 17 6.14 -12.27 -0.74
CA LEU A 17 7.08 -12.56 0.34
C LEU A 17 8.44 -12.86 -0.24
N VAL A 18 9.46 -12.16 0.22
CA VAL A 18 10.85 -12.39 -0.18
C VAL A 18 11.75 -12.38 1.04
N GLN A 19 12.65 -13.35 1.11
CA GLN A 19 13.68 -13.38 2.13
C GLN A 19 14.87 -12.55 1.65
N SER A 20 15.51 -11.83 2.57
CA SER A 20 16.75 -11.13 2.28
C SER A 20 17.88 -12.10 1.90
N PRO A 21 18.88 -11.66 1.12
CA PRO A 21 19.98 -12.53 0.70
C PRO A 21 20.78 -13.13 1.86
N ASP A 22 20.85 -12.44 2.99
CA ASP A 22 21.52 -12.90 4.20
C ASP A 22 20.66 -13.84 5.06
N GLY A 23 19.38 -14.03 4.71
CA GLY A 23 18.48 -14.99 5.33
C GLY A 23 17.82 -14.53 6.63
N HIS A 24 18.18 -13.37 7.18
CA HIS A 24 17.70 -12.94 8.50
C HIS A 24 16.44 -12.06 8.45
N HIS A 25 16.15 -11.45 7.30
CA HIS A 25 15.03 -10.53 7.13
C HIS A 25 14.00 -11.12 6.16
N LEU A 26 12.72 -10.92 6.47
CA LEU A 26 11.62 -11.25 5.59
C LEU A 26 10.92 -9.96 5.19
N TYR A 27 10.77 -9.70 3.89
CA TYR A 27 10.04 -8.55 3.39
C TYR A 27 8.71 -9.00 2.79
N ALA A 28 7.62 -8.42 3.30
CA ALA A 28 6.29 -8.55 2.74
C ALA A 28 5.98 -7.35 1.85
N THR A 29 5.54 -7.61 0.62
CA THR A 29 4.93 -6.61 -0.26
C THR A 29 3.42 -6.74 -0.15
N ILE A 30 2.76 -5.65 0.23
CA ILE A 30 1.31 -5.52 0.37
C ILE A 30 0.83 -4.61 -0.78
N PRO A 31 0.37 -5.16 -1.91
CA PRO A 31 -0.09 -4.36 -3.03
C PRO A 31 -1.57 -3.99 -2.83
N LEU A 32 -1.83 -2.70 -2.84
CA LEU A 32 -3.12 -2.08 -2.60
C LEU A 32 -3.64 -1.40 -3.86
N GLY A 33 -4.95 -1.52 -4.10
CA GLY A 33 -5.68 -0.78 -5.12
C GLY A 33 -6.86 -0.03 -4.51
N ILE A 34 -7.08 1.21 -4.91
CA ILE A 34 -8.27 2.01 -4.53
C ILE A 34 -8.76 2.83 -5.73
N THR A 35 -10.02 3.25 -5.69
CA THR A 35 -10.56 4.24 -6.63
C THR A 35 -10.92 5.53 -5.89
N LEU A 36 -10.33 6.65 -6.30
CA LEU A 36 -10.68 7.98 -5.82
C LEU A 36 -11.75 8.58 -6.74
N ASN A 37 -12.87 9.00 -6.15
CA ASN A 37 -13.90 9.77 -6.84
C ASN A 37 -13.78 11.22 -6.40
N VAL A 38 -13.33 12.09 -7.30
CA VAL A 38 -13.04 13.48 -7.03
C VAL A 38 -14.14 14.37 -7.60
N ASN A 39 -14.86 15.06 -6.72
CA ASN A 39 -15.87 16.03 -7.11
C ASN A 39 -15.22 17.40 -7.29
N THR A 40 -15.21 17.91 -8.53
CA THR A 40 -14.66 19.25 -8.82
C THR A 40 -15.74 20.15 -9.39
N PRO A 41 -15.80 21.44 -9.01
CA PRO A 41 -16.80 22.37 -9.53
C PRO A 41 -16.64 22.62 -11.04
N LEU A 42 -15.41 22.48 -11.55
CA LEU A 42 -15.01 22.86 -12.91
C LEU A 42 -15.33 21.80 -13.96
N ALA A 43 -15.28 20.51 -13.61
CA ALA A 43 -15.42 19.43 -14.59
C ALA A 43 -16.89 19.11 -14.95
N GLY A 44 -17.87 19.64 -14.21
CA GLY A 44 -19.29 19.28 -14.34
C GLY A 44 -19.58 17.77 -14.16
N ARG A 45 -18.56 16.97 -13.83
CA ARG A 45 -18.54 15.51 -13.80
C ARG A 45 -17.60 15.03 -12.70
N LEU A 46 -17.92 13.85 -12.17
CA LEU A 46 -17.12 13.15 -11.17
C LEU A 46 -15.87 12.56 -11.84
N LEU A 47 -14.68 12.99 -11.42
CA LEU A 47 -13.41 12.40 -11.89
C LEU A 47 -13.15 11.11 -11.13
N LYS A 48 -12.83 10.03 -11.84
CA LYS A 48 -12.47 8.73 -11.24
C LYS A 48 -11.01 8.43 -11.48
N LEU A 49 -10.24 8.26 -10.41
CA LEU A 49 -8.82 7.90 -10.46
C LEU A 49 -8.63 6.50 -9.88
N ALA A 50 -8.02 5.59 -10.63
CA ALA A 50 -7.48 4.35 -10.07
C ALA A 50 -6.13 4.66 -9.46
N VAL A 51 -5.93 4.21 -8.21
CA VAL A 51 -4.66 4.33 -7.51
C VAL A 51 -4.18 2.94 -7.15
N LYS A 52 -2.92 2.65 -7.46
CA LYS A 52 -2.20 1.46 -7.00
C LYS A 52 -1.02 1.92 -6.14
N LEU A 53 -0.78 1.22 -5.05
CA LEU A 53 0.30 1.50 -4.12
C LEU A 53 0.80 0.19 -3.53
N ASN A 54 2.10 0.05 -3.36
CA ASN A 54 2.65 -1.06 -2.60
C ASN A 54 3.21 -0.54 -1.28
N ILE A 55 2.94 -1.28 -0.21
CA ILE A 55 3.63 -1.14 1.07
C ILE A 55 4.64 -2.28 1.18
N THR A 56 5.86 -1.97 1.55
CA THR A 56 6.89 -2.93 1.93
C THR A 56 7.02 -2.92 3.44
N ALA A 57 6.82 -4.08 4.05
CA ALA A 57 6.96 -4.30 5.48
C ALA A 57 8.08 -5.31 5.73
N GLU A 58 9.04 -4.92 6.54
CA GLU A 58 10.06 -5.80 7.08
C GLU A 58 9.50 -6.57 8.28
N ILE A 59 9.76 -7.87 8.33
CA ILE A 59 9.38 -8.77 9.39
C ILE A 59 10.66 -9.29 10.04
N LEU A 60 10.79 -9.00 11.33
CA LEU A 60 11.96 -9.34 12.13
C LEU A 60 11.61 -10.42 13.14
N ALA A 61 12.51 -11.38 13.36
CA ALA A 61 12.42 -12.34 14.46
C ALA A 61 13.18 -11.80 15.67
N VAL A 62 12.47 -11.50 16.75
CA VAL A 62 13.06 -10.98 18.00
C VAL A 62 12.79 -11.93 19.17
N LYS A 63 13.73 -12.01 20.10
CA LYS A 63 13.58 -12.80 21.32
C LYS A 63 13.13 -11.88 22.46
N ASN A 64 12.05 -12.24 23.15
CA ASN A 64 11.61 -11.50 24.32
C ASN A 64 12.44 -11.83 25.57
N GLU A 65 12.17 -11.16 26.69
CA GLU A 65 12.89 -11.35 27.96
C GLU A 65 12.80 -12.79 28.51
N GLN A 66 11.70 -13.50 28.23
CA GLN A 66 11.53 -14.91 28.61
C GLN A 66 12.19 -15.89 27.63
N GLY A 67 12.86 -15.37 26.60
CA GLY A 67 13.56 -16.18 25.62
C GLY A 67 12.70 -16.74 24.48
N LYS A 68 11.44 -16.31 24.35
CA LYS A 68 10.52 -16.72 23.29
C LYS A 68 10.70 -15.85 22.04
N ILE A 69 10.70 -16.48 20.87
CA ILE A 69 10.79 -15.81 19.57
C ILE A 69 9.43 -15.26 19.16
N HIS A 70 9.40 -14.02 18.68
CA HIS A 70 8.24 -13.34 18.12
C HIS A 70 8.58 -12.72 16.77
N LEU A 71 7.62 -12.72 15.85
CA LEU A 71 7.71 -11.95 14.63
C LEU A 71 7.14 -10.56 14.88
N VAL A 72 7.93 -9.54 14.58
CA VAL A 72 7.56 -8.13 14.78
C VAL A 72 7.75 -7.35 13.49
N LEU A 73 7.04 -6.23 13.38
CA LEU A 73 7.17 -5.30 12.27
C LEU A 73 8.45 -4.46 12.48
N GLY A 74 9.35 -4.52 11.51
CA GLY A 74 10.49 -3.61 11.39
C GLY A 74 10.10 -2.37 10.58
N ASP A 75 10.91 -2.02 9.58
CA ASP A 75 10.59 -0.92 8.68
C ASP A 75 9.30 -1.19 7.88
N CYS A 76 8.40 -0.20 7.86
CA CYS A 76 7.17 -0.26 7.09
C CYS A 76 7.01 1.03 6.29
N THR A 77 7.15 0.93 4.97
CA THR A 77 7.15 2.09 4.10
C THR A 77 6.43 1.80 2.78
N HIS A 78 6.06 2.85 2.06
CA HIS A 78 5.60 2.68 0.70
C HIS A 78 6.79 2.33 -0.21
N SER A 79 6.58 1.43 -1.16
CA SER A 79 7.63 1.05 -2.11
C SER A 79 7.88 2.21 -3.09
N PRO A 80 9.13 2.70 -3.24
CA PRO A 80 9.46 3.76 -4.18
C PRO A 80 9.02 3.42 -5.61
N GLY A 81 8.44 4.40 -6.33
CA GLY A 81 8.00 4.23 -7.72
C GLY A 81 6.80 3.31 -7.94
N ARG A 82 6.15 2.81 -6.87
CA ARG A 82 4.96 1.93 -6.97
C ARG A 82 3.63 2.65 -6.82
N LEU A 83 3.63 3.95 -6.52
CA LEU A 83 2.44 4.78 -6.62
C LEU A 83 2.09 4.99 -8.10
N GLN A 84 0.96 4.46 -8.53
CA GLN A 84 0.41 4.70 -9.87
C GLN A 84 -0.97 5.33 -9.73
N ILE A 85 -1.21 6.41 -10.47
CA ILE A 85 -2.48 7.11 -10.50
C ILE A 85 -2.91 7.20 -11.96
N SER A 86 -4.08 6.68 -12.31
CA SER A 86 -4.60 6.69 -13.67
C SER A 86 -6.01 7.25 -13.70
N LEU A 87 -6.29 8.16 -14.64
CA LEU A 87 -7.63 8.67 -14.88
C LEU A 87 -8.46 7.60 -15.59
N LEU A 88 -9.55 7.15 -14.97
CA LEU A 88 -10.40 6.08 -15.50
C LEU A 88 -11.41 6.60 -16.52
N ASN A 89 -11.89 7.83 -16.35
CA ASN A 89 -12.79 8.50 -17.28
C ASN A 89 -12.43 9.99 -17.33
N GLY A 90 -12.13 10.49 -18.53
CA GLY A 90 -12.02 11.92 -18.86
C GLY A 90 -13.20 12.34 -19.72
#